data_AF-A0A250J5L5-F1
#
_entry.id   AF-A0A250J5L5-F1
#
_cell.length_a   1.000
_cell.length_b   1.000
_cell.length_c   1.000
_cell.angle_alpha   90.00
_cell.angle_beta   90.00
_cell.angle_gamma   90.00
#
_symmetry.space_group_name_H-M   'P 1'
#
loop_
_entity.id
_entity.type
_entity.pdbx_description
1 polymer ?
#
loop_
_entity_poly.entity_id
_entity_poly.type
_entity_poly.pdbx_seq_one_letter_code
_entity_poly.pdbx_strand_id
1 'polypeptide(L)'
;MGKPFAQRYQLKRFGRGGFVKLALRTGAPIVPVAIVGAEETVPLLGKLPAGFLGLDYVPVTLPPLPARWTLRFGEPIGMGDLPPEAAEDLSQVQRLTERTRESIQGMLHALLKERRSVFSG
;
A
#
# COMPACT_ATOMS: atom_id res chain seq x y z
N MET A 1 -0.51 -5.93 10.75
CA MET A 1 -0.08 -5.05 11.86
C MET A 1 -0.34 -3.58 11.54
N GLY A 2 -1.31 -2.97 12.22
CA GLY A 2 -1.76 -1.58 12.00
C GLY A 2 -0.64 -0.55 12.18
N LYS A 3 -0.66 0.48 11.34
CA LYS A 3 0.30 1.60 11.36
C LYS A 3 -0.24 2.72 12.24
N PRO A 4 0.58 3.33 13.12
CA PRO A 4 0.22 4.58 13.76
C PRO A 4 -0.10 5.64 12.70
N PHE A 5 -1.01 6.57 13.02
CA PHE A 5 -1.39 7.65 12.11
C PHE A 5 -0.20 8.48 11.61
N ALA A 6 0.86 8.61 12.42
CA ALA A 6 2.10 9.28 12.03
C ALA A 6 2.85 8.59 10.86
N GLN A 7 2.58 7.31 10.60
CA GLN A 7 3.19 6.51 9.53
C GLN A 7 2.24 6.33 8.32
N ARG A 8 1.14 7.10 8.27
CA ARG A 8 0.17 6.99 7.19
C ARG A 8 0.80 7.25 5.83
N TYR A 9 0.34 6.51 4.81
CA TYR A 9 0.81 6.62 3.41
C TYR A 9 2.30 6.32 3.19
N GLN A 10 2.99 5.78 4.19
CA GLN A 10 4.30 5.16 4.00
C GLN A 10 4.09 3.70 3.63
N LEU A 11 4.45 3.32 2.41
CA LEU A 11 4.35 1.92 2.00
C LEU A 11 5.30 1.06 2.83
N LYS A 12 4.78 -0.06 3.34
CA LYS A 12 5.63 -1.12 3.88
C LYS A 12 6.26 -1.89 2.72
N ARG A 13 7.31 -2.66 3.01
CA ARG A 13 7.90 -3.58 2.03
C ARG A 13 6.83 -4.54 1.50
N PHE A 14 6.76 -4.66 0.18
CA PHE A 14 5.86 -5.61 -0.47
C PHE A 14 6.51 -6.99 -0.35
N GLY A 15 5.83 -7.95 0.28
CA GLY A 15 6.39 -9.19 0.86
C GLY A 15 7.45 -9.95 0.05
N ARG A 16 7.13 -11.16 -0.44
CA ARG A 16 8.05 -11.99 -1.23
C ARG A 16 7.79 -11.92 -2.74
N GLY A 17 7.08 -10.88 -3.19
CA GLY A 17 6.75 -10.69 -4.61
C GLY A 17 5.74 -11.68 -5.20
N GLY A 18 4.87 -12.30 -4.37
CA GLY A 18 3.90 -13.29 -4.86
C GLY A 18 2.96 -12.79 -5.97
N PHE A 19 2.54 -11.52 -5.90
CA PHE A 19 1.73 -10.90 -6.96
C PHE A 19 2.51 -10.76 -8.28
N VAL A 20 3.80 -10.46 -8.21
CA VAL A 20 4.69 -10.40 -9.39
C VAL A 20 4.88 -11.80 -9.96
N LYS A 21 5.11 -12.81 -9.12
CA LYS A 21 5.22 -14.21 -9.58
C LYS A 21 3.96 -14.66 -10.31
N LEU A 22 2.78 -14.30 -9.79
CA LEU A 22 1.51 -14.60 -10.46
C LEU A 22 1.40 -13.87 -11.80
N ALA A 23 1.73 -12.58 -11.83
CA ALA A 23 1.71 -11.77 -13.05
C ALA A 23 2.65 -12.33 -14.12
N LEU A 24 3.88 -12.71 -13.75
CA LEU A 24 4.85 -13.35 -14.65
C LEU A 24 4.31 -14.68 -15.21
N ARG A 25 3.73 -15.53 -14.36
CA ARG A 25 3.18 -16.84 -14.78
C ARG A 25 1.97 -16.73 -15.70
N THR A 26 1.20 -15.65 -15.58
CA THR A 26 -0.07 -15.45 -16.30
C THR A 26 0.05 -14.47 -17.46
N GLY A 27 1.16 -13.72 -17.55
CA GLY A 27 1.32 -12.60 -18.47
C GLY A 27 0.43 -11.38 -18.13
N ALA A 28 -0.32 -11.41 -17.03
CA ALA A 28 -1.25 -10.34 -16.69
C ALA A 28 -0.51 -9.06 -16.25
N PRO A 29 -0.95 -7.86 -16.67
CA PRO A 29 -0.34 -6.61 -16.23
C PRO A 29 -0.68 -6.31 -14.77
N ILE A 30 0.25 -5.67 -14.06
CA ILE A 30 0.03 -5.19 -12.69
C ILE A 30 -0.46 -3.75 -12.77
N VAL A 31 -1.63 -3.44 -12.22
CA VAL A 31 -2.16 -2.07 -12.15
C VAL A 31 -1.88 -1.48 -10.76
N PRO A 32 -0.96 -0.49 -10.64
CA PRO A 32 -0.69 0.16 -9.36
C PRO A 32 -1.87 1.06 -8.95
N VAL A 33 -2.26 1.06 -7.68
CA VAL A 33 -3.34 1.92 -7.16
C VAL A 33 -2.90 2.61 -5.88
N ALA A 34 -2.98 3.93 -5.85
CA ALA A 34 -2.77 4.74 -4.65
C ALA A 34 -4.11 5.17 -4.05
N ILE A 35 -4.26 5.00 -2.74
CA ILE A 35 -5.47 5.35 -1.99
C ILE A 35 -5.11 6.30 -0.86
N VAL A 36 -5.76 7.46 -0.84
CA VAL A 36 -5.63 8.49 0.19
C VAL A 36 -7.01 8.72 0.84
N GLY A 37 -7.06 8.91 2.16
CA GLY A 37 -8.28 9.11 2.96
C GLY A 37 -8.66 7.91 3.84
N ALA A 38 -8.30 6.69 3.44
CA ALA A 38 -8.61 5.48 4.20
C ALA A 38 -7.95 5.47 5.59
N GLU A 39 -6.67 5.84 5.67
CA GLU A 39 -5.91 5.91 6.94
C GLU A 39 -6.33 7.08 7.85
N GLU A 40 -7.21 7.96 7.38
CA GLU A 40 -7.75 9.11 8.14
C GLU A 40 -9.18 8.92 8.63
N THR A 41 -9.90 7.94 8.07
CA THR A 41 -11.28 7.66 8.48
C THR A 41 -11.30 7.17 9.93
N VAL A 42 -10.32 6.36 10.34
CA VAL A 42 -10.16 5.89 11.72
C VAL A 42 -8.68 5.99 12.12
N PRO A 43 -8.21 7.16 12.59
CA PRO A 43 -6.81 7.36 12.96
C PRO A 43 -6.40 6.46 14.13
N LEU A 44 -5.39 5.62 13.93
CA LEU A 44 -4.77 4.85 15.01
C LEU A 44 -3.76 5.74 15.75
N LEU A 45 -4.13 6.22 16.93
CA LEU A 45 -3.28 7.06 17.78
C LEU A 45 -2.22 6.25 18.53
N GLY A 46 -2.57 5.04 18.93
CA GLY A 46 -1.68 4.22 19.74
C GLY A 46 -2.16 2.78 19.90
N LYS A 47 -1.35 1.99 20.60
CA LYS A 47 -1.64 0.59 20.91
C LYS A 47 -1.38 0.38 22.40
N LEU A 48 -2.39 -0.08 23.13
CA LEU A 48 -2.25 -0.45 24.52
C LEU A 48 -1.97 -1.96 24.60
N PRO A 49 -0.90 -2.41 25.27
CA PRO A 49 -0.64 -3.82 25.44
C PRO A 49 -1.79 -4.47 26.21
N ALA A 50 -2.32 -5.57 25.69
CA ALA A 50 -3.52 -6.22 26.22
C ALA A 50 -3.31 -7.72 26.45
N GLY A 51 -2.05 -8.12 26.67
CA GLY A 51 -1.70 -9.53 26.85
C GLY A 51 -2.46 -10.21 27.99
N PHE A 52 -2.87 -9.45 29.01
CA PHE A 52 -3.71 -9.92 30.12
C PHE A 52 -5.14 -10.33 29.68
N LEU A 53 -5.58 -9.93 28.49
CA LEU A 53 -6.85 -10.32 27.86
C LEU A 53 -6.66 -11.35 26.74
N GLY A 54 -5.45 -11.89 26.55
CA GLY A 54 -5.13 -12.79 25.44
C GLY A 54 -5.07 -12.09 24.07
N LEU A 55 -5.03 -10.75 24.05
CA LEU A 55 -4.92 -9.95 22.83
C LEU A 55 -3.53 -9.32 22.73
N ASP A 56 -3.00 -9.21 21.49
CA ASP A 56 -1.70 -8.55 21.26
C ASP A 56 -1.73 -7.08 21.72
N TYR A 57 -2.81 -6.35 21.38
CA TYR A 57 -3.04 -4.98 21.80
C TYR A 57 -4.50 -4.55 21.62
N VAL A 58 -4.90 -3.52 22.36
CA VAL A 58 -6.14 -2.76 22.11
C VAL A 58 -5.78 -1.48 21.34
N PRO A 59 -6.41 -1.21 20.19
CA PRO A 59 -6.14 0.01 19.42
C PRO A 59 -6.76 1.24 20.11
N VAL A 60 -5.97 2.30 20.25
CA VAL A 60 -6.47 3.63 20.67
C VAL A 60 -6.76 4.41 19.39
N THR A 61 -8.04 4.67 19.11
CA THR A 61 -8.51 5.33 17.89
C THR A 61 -9.49 6.46 18.22
N LEU A 62 -9.63 7.42 17.31
CA LEU A 62 -10.72 8.38 17.34
C LEU A 62 -11.99 7.77 16.72
N PRO A 63 -13.19 8.25 17.06
CA PRO A 63 -14.41 7.89 16.34
C PRO A 63 -14.25 8.21 14.84
N PRO A 64 -14.97 7.49 13.94
CA PRO A 64 -14.85 7.69 12.51
C PRO A 64 -15.02 9.15 12.12
N LEU A 65 -14.03 9.70 11.41
CA LEU A 65 -14.05 11.08 10.94
C LEU A 65 -14.47 11.11 9.46
N PRO A 66 -15.20 12.16 9.03
CA PRO A 66 -15.46 12.37 7.61
C PRO A 66 -14.12 12.60 6.89
N ALA A 67 -13.71 11.66 6.05
CA ALA A 67 -12.50 11.75 5.25
C ALA A 67 -12.85 11.69 3.77
N ARG A 68 -12.23 12.54 2.96
CA ARG A 68 -12.35 12.44 1.50
C ARG A 68 -11.43 11.33 0.98
N TRP A 69 -12.00 10.38 0.25
CA TRP A 69 -11.26 9.29 -0.37
C TRP A 69 -10.89 9.64 -1.80
N THR A 70 -9.61 9.49 -2.12
CA THR A 70 -9.07 9.67 -3.47
C THR A 70 -8.33 8.42 -3.88
N LEU A 71 -8.74 7.85 -5.01
CA LEU A 71 -8.09 6.69 -5.63
C LEU A 71 -7.45 7.15 -6.93
N ARG A 72 -6.17 6.86 -7.13
CA ARG A 72 -5.45 7.10 -8.39
C ARG A 72 -4.94 5.77 -8.93
N PHE A 73 -5.39 5.42 -10.12
CA PHE A 73 -4.91 4.27 -10.89
C PHE A 73 -3.69 4.71 -11.70
N GLY A 74 -2.61 3.95 -11.59
CA GLY A 74 -1.39 4.17 -12.34
C GLY A 74 -1.42 3.46 -13.69
N GLU A 75 -0.38 3.72 -14.48
CA GLU A 75 -0.15 3.01 -15.73
C GLU A 75 0.10 1.50 -15.48
N PRO A 76 -0.53 0.60 -16.26
CA PRO A 76 -0.29 -0.83 -16.14
C PRO A 76 1.19 -1.20 -16.37
N ILE A 77 1.77 -1.95 -15.44
CA ILE A 77 3.11 -2.51 -15.54
C ILE A 77 3.01 -3.88 -16.19
N GLY A 78 3.32 -3.95 -17.48
CA GLY A 78 3.39 -5.21 -18.24
C GLY A 78 4.62 -6.05 -17.89
N MET A 79 4.55 -7.35 -18.19
CA MET A 79 5.68 -8.28 -18.01
C MET A 79 6.70 -8.18 -19.16
N GLY A 80 6.37 -7.44 -20.24
CA GLY A 80 7.18 -7.38 -21.46
C GLY A 80 7.30 -8.75 -22.12
N ASP A 81 8.47 -9.05 -22.65
CA ASP A 81 8.79 -10.35 -23.26
C ASP A 81 9.37 -11.35 -22.25
N LEU A 82 9.15 -11.14 -20.95
CA LEU A 82 9.66 -12.05 -19.92
C LEU A 82 8.90 -13.39 -20.00
N PRO A 83 9.61 -14.52 -20.03
CA PRO A 83 8.97 -15.82 -20.02
C PRO A 83 8.39 -16.13 -18.62
N PRO A 84 7.37 -17.01 -18.51
CA PRO A 84 6.75 -17.39 -17.23
C PRO A 84 7.75 -17.85 -16.16
N GLU A 85 8.85 -18.48 -16.56
CA GLU A 85 9.93 -18.97 -15.70
C GLU A 85 10.67 -17.85 -14.96
N ALA A 86 10.57 -16.60 -15.43
CA ALA A 86 11.11 -15.44 -14.73
C ALA A 86 10.51 -15.26 -13.32
N ALA A 87 9.37 -15.93 -13.02
CA ALA A 87 8.80 -15.98 -11.67
C ALA A 87 9.71 -16.67 -10.63
N GLU A 88 10.68 -17.46 -11.07
CA GLU A 88 11.67 -18.11 -10.19
C GLU A 88 12.98 -17.32 -10.08
N ASP A 89 13.21 -16.32 -10.94
CA ASP A 89 14.33 -15.39 -10.81
C ASP A 89 14.02 -14.31 -9.75
N LEU A 90 14.66 -14.45 -8.58
CA LEU A 90 14.48 -13.51 -7.47
C LEU A 90 14.84 -12.07 -7.83
N SER A 91 15.80 -11.85 -8.74
CA SER A 91 16.20 -10.51 -9.17
C SER A 91 15.11 -9.84 -10.01
N GLN A 92 14.46 -10.59 -10.91
CA GLN A 92 13.34 -10.10 -11.73
C GLN A 92 12.14 -9.79 -10.85
N VAL A 93 11.81 -10.72 -9.95
CA VAL A 93 10.68 -10.58 -9.03
C VAL A 93 10.89 -9.35 -8.12
N GLN A 94 12.09 -9.17 -7.59
CA GLN A 94 12.41 -8.01 -6.76
C GLN A 94 12.32 -6.70 -7.55
N ARG A 95 12.90 -6.64 -8.75
CA ARG A 95 12.86 -5.46 -9.63
C ARG A 95 11.42 -5.01 -9.93
N LEU A 96 10.55 -5.93 -10.35
CA LEU A 96 9.15 -5.62 -10.64
C LEU A 96 8.37 -5.24 -9.37
N THR A 97 8.71 -5.86 -8.23
CA THR A 97 8.13 -5.51 -6.93
C THR A 97 8.47 -4.08 -6.55
N GLU A 98 9.75 -3.69 -6.66
CA GLU A 98 10.20 -2.33 -6.34
C GLU A 98 9.64 -1.30 -7.32
N ARG A 99 9.61 -1.59 -8.63
CA ARG A 99 8.96 -0.73 -9.63
C ARG A 99 7.49 -0.46 -9.29
N THR A 100 6.76 -1.49 -8.88
CA THR A 100 5.35 -1.35 -8.47
C THR A 100 5.24 -0.49 -7.21
N ARG A 101 6.09 -0.73 -6.21
CA ARG A 101 6.12 0.07 -4.96
C ARG A 101 6.42 1.54 -5.24
N GLU A 102 7.41 1.82 -6.07
CA GLU A 102 7.81 3.18 -6.44
C GLU A 102 6.70 3.92 -7.19
N SER A 103 6.01 3.25 -8.12
CA SER A 103 4.84 3.81 -8.80
C SER A 103 3.75 4.23 -7.80
N ILE A 104 3.39 3.35 -6.85
CA ILE A 104 2.38 3.66 -5.83
C ILE A 104 2.87 4.78 -4.91
N GLN A 105 4.13 4.75 -4.47
CA GLN A 105 4.68 5.78 -3.59
C GLN A 105 4.71 7.17 -4.27
N GLY A 106 5.09 7.23 -5.55
CA GLY A 106 5.07 8.45 -6.35
C GLY A 106 3.67 9.02 -6.47
N MET A 107 2.67 8.17 -6.74
CA MET A 107 1.27 8.59 -6.77
C MET A 107 0.76 9.07 -5.40
N LEU A 108 1.11 8.38 -4.32
CA LEU A 108 0.78 8.82 -2.95
C LEU A 108 1.39 10.20 -2.65
N HIS A 109 2.66 10.42 -2.98
CA HIS A 109 3.30 11.72 -2.79
C HIS A 109 2.61 12.83 -3.58
N ALA A 110 2.26 12.58 -4.85
CA ALA A 110 1.54 13.55 -5.67
C ALA A 110 0.17 13.88 -5.06
N LEU A 111 -0.62 12.87 -4.71
CA LEU A 111 -1.94 13.06 -4.09
C LEU A 111 -1.86 13.81 -2.76
N LEU A 112 -0.85 13.54 -1.93
CA LEU A 112 -0.65 14.23 -0.66
C LEU A 112 -0.22 15.68 -0.83
N LYS A 113 0.54 16.00 -1.89
CA LYS A 113 0.94 17.38 -2.21
C LYS A 113 -0.23 18.20 -2.76
N GLU A 114 -1.11 17.58 -3.54
CA GLU A 114 -2.33 18.23 -4.06
C GLU A 114 -3.35 18.54 -2.96
N ARG A 115 -3.21 17.90 -1.80
CA ARG A 115 -4.20 17.96 -0.73
C ARG A 115 -4.07 19.21 0.14
N ARG A 116 -5.13 20.00 0.26
CA ARG A 116 -5.22 21.21 1.09
C ARG A 116 -5.76 20.91 2.49
N SER A 117 -6.60 19.87 2.64
CA SER A 117 -7.19 19.46 3.92
C SER A 117 -7.60 17.98 3.96
N VAL A 118 -7.59 17.41 5.17
CA VAL A 118 -8.14 16.07 5.47
C VAL A 118 -9.64 16.03 5.17
N PHE A 119 -10.35 17.13 5.44
CA PHE A 119 -11.82 17.22 5.40
C PHE A 119 -12.35 17.83 4.10
N SER A 120 -11.69 18.86 3.55
CA SER A 120 -12.19 19.60 2.37
C SER A 120 -11.45 19.27 1.06
N GLY A 121 -10.45 18.38 1.11
CA GLY A 121 -9.56 18.11 -0.02
C GLY A 121 -8.40 19.08 -0.08
#